data_AF-A0A522YLZ6-F1
#
_entry.id   AF-A0A522YLZ6-F1
#
_cell.length_a   1.000
_cell.length_b   1.000
_cell.length_c   1.000
_cell.angle_alpha   90.00
_cell.angle_beta   90.00
_cell.angle_gamma   90.00
#
_symmetry.space_group_name_H-M   'P 1'
#
loop_
_entity.id
_entity.type
_entity.pdbx_description
1 polymer ?
#
loop_
_entity_poly.entity_id
_entity_poly.type
_entity_poly.pdbx_seq_one_letter_code
_entity_poly.pdbx_strand_id
1 'polypeptide(L)'
;MAGHNAPNTSTPWPWLKKALIFFGSIFILFGLWFAQHFWVIPSNLGRLIGVATRLEVYADTDKPPYNARIYASASQRDLDELRAALTVERPREFRHCMCDGDPRIRLYLGPVPLGEISIQHGLDVRCQTLWLSDAPLPDPELLFRWFDARGMTAPRKDFVRDRENDRKWKLNRENWIAAAPMALRPIDRLLGQSEADMSALRGPLAESLPDRDERILALFGWFGSSFGSWQSYPAYQSTASALLMEYPIEALASAAEKQDLTKAQTEGAARLFSGHAFYMERRKDLLLLSPKMRGRLLKYALSTGQSDKSQLAQRAFGSPAKVTLPVQQ
;
A
#
# COMPACT_ATOMS: atom_id res chain seq x y z
N MET A 1 -82.18 -23.63 26.12
CA MET A 1 -81.28 -24.04 25.03
C MET A 1 -80.28 -22.92 24.79
N ALA A 2 -79.05 -23.28 24.40
CA ALA A 2 -77.85 -22.44 24.20
C ALA A 2 -77.03 -22.13 25.47
N GLY A 3 -76.07 -23.01 25.75
CA GLY A 3 -74.99 -22.80 26.72
C GLY A 3 -73.74 -22.24 26.03
N HIS A 4 -73.12 -21.25 26.66
CA HIS A 4 -71.84 -20.66 26.24
C HIS A 4 -70.67 -21.51 26.76
N ASN A 5 -69.91 -22.10 25.83
CA ASN A 5 -68.62 -22.73 26.13
C ASN A 5 -67.51 -21.68 26.05
N ALA A 6 -66.75 -21.54 27.13
CA ALA A 6 -65.55 -20.71 27.17
C ALA A 6 -64.42 -21.33 26.32
N PRO A 7 -63.61 -20.52 25.63
CA PRO A 7 -62.47 -21.02 24.86
C PRO A 7 -61.38 -21.56 25.79
N ASN A 8 -60.97 -22.79 25.51
CA ASN A 8 -59.92 -23.52 26.20
C ASN A 8 -58.56 -22.86 25.91
N THR A 9 -57.93 -22.25 26.92
CA THR A 9 -56.60 -21.63 26.84
C THR A 9 -55.51 -22.69 26.97
N SER A 10 -55.40 -23.58 25.98
CA SER A 10 -54.23 -24.45 25.86
C SER A 10 -53.03 -23.61 25.42
N THR A 11 -52.09 -23.41 26.33
CA THR A 11 -50.82 -22.72 26.06
C THR A 11 -50.10 -23.33 24.85
N PRO A 12 -49.69 -22.53 23.86
CA PRO A 12 -49.05 -23.07 22.68
C PRO A 12 -47.63 -23.56 23.00
N TRP A 13 -47.46 -24.86 22.80
CA TRP A 13 -46.27 -25.52 22.25
C TRP A 13 -44.94 -25.47 23.05
N PRO A 14 -44.69 -26.48 23.91
CA PRO A 14 -43.39 -26.68 24.58
C PRO A 14 -42.19 -26.92 23.63
N TRP A 15 -42.40 -27.21 22.35
CA TRP A 15 -41.30 -27.36 21.38
C TRP A 15 -40.70 -26.02 20.93
N LEU A 16 -41.47 -24.93 20.91
CA LEU A 16 -40.98 -23.59 20.57
C LEU A 16 -39.96 -23.08 21.61
N LYS A 17 -40.16 -23.40 22.89
CA LYS A 17 -39.17 -23.10 23.96
C LYS A 17 -37.88 -23.90 23.78
N LYS A 18 -37.95 -25.17 23.36
CA LYS A 18 -36.75 -25.99 23.11
C LYS A 18 -35.97 -25.53 21.87
N ALA A 19 -36.67 -25.13 20.81
CA ALA A 19 -36.03 -24.55 19.62
C ALA A 19 -35.32 -23.21 19.93
N LEU A 20 -35.95 -22.32 20.70
CA LEU A 20 -35.34 -21.05 21.13
C LEU A 20 -34.08 -21.24 22.00
N ILE A 21 -34.07 -22.25 22.89
CA ILE A 21 -32.88 -22.59 23.70
C ILE A 21 -31.77 -23.17 22.82
N PHE A 22 -32.09 -24.02 21.85
CA PHE A 22 -31.11 -24.63 20.94
C PHE A 22 -30.48 -23.58 20.00
N PHE A 23 -31.28 -22.72 19.37
CA PHE A 23 -30.76 -21.63 18.53
C PHE A 23 -30.00 -20.58 19.36
N GLY A 24 -30.49 -20.21 20.54
CA GLY A 24 -29.77 -19.31 21.45
C GLY A 24 -28.40 -19.85 21.85
N SER A 25 -28.28 -21.16 22.09
CA SER A 25 -27.00 -21.80 22.42
C SER A 25 -26.03 -21.81 21.24
N ILE A 26 -26.51 -22.01 20.01
CA ILE A 26 -25.68 -21.93 18.79
C ILE A 26 -25.15 -20.50 18.56
N PHE A 27 -25.99 -19.47 18.74
CA PHE A 27 -25.55 -18.08 18.61
C PHE A 27 -24.55 -17.67 19.70
N ILE A 28 -24.71 -18.17 20.93
CA ILE A 28 -23.75 -17.91 22.01
C ILE A 28 -22.41 -18.60 21.72
N LEU A 29 -22.42 -19.86 21.27
CA LEU A 29 -21.20 -20.59 20.91
C LEU A 29 -20.50 -19.97 19.70
N PHE A 30 -21.25 -19.56 18.67
CA PHE A 30 -20.69 -18.88 17.51
C PHE A 30 -20.15 -17.49 17.87
N GLY A 31 -20.86 -16.72 18.69
CA GLY A 31 -20.41 -15.41 19.18
C GLY A 31 -19.14 -15.51 20.03
N LEU A 32 -19.04 -16.53 20.89
CA LEU A 32 -17.83 -16.80 21.68
C LEU A 32 -16.66 -17.27 20.80
N TRP A 33 -16.91 -18.14 19.84
CA TRP A 33 -15.90 -18.57 18.87
C TRP A 33 -15.39 -17.39 18.05
N PHE A 34 -16.29 -16.56 17.54
CA PHE A 34 -15.94 -15.35 16.78
C PHE A 34 -15.15 -14.38 17.66
N ALA A 35 -15.60 -14.08 18.87
CA ALA A 35 -14.87 -13.20 19.79
C ALA A 35 -13.47 -13.72 20.15
N GLN A 36 -13.28 -15.04 20.23
CA GLN A 36 -11.98 -15.65 20.53
C GLN A 36 -11.01 -15.62 19.34
N HIS A 37 -11.49 -15.75 18.10
CA HIS A 37 -10.63 -15.74 16.91
C HIS A 37 -10.51 -14.34 16.29
N PHE A 38 -11.39 -13.40 16.64
CA PHE A 38 -11.30 -12.04 16.13
C PHE A 38 -10.21 -11.24 16.85
N TRP A 39 -9.96 -11.52 18.13
CA TRP A 39 -9.05 -10.75 18.97
C TRP A 39 -7.76 -11.50 19.28
N VAL A 40 -6.65 -10.77 19.26
CA VAL A 40 -5.34 -11.26 19.70
C VAL A 40 -5.39 -11.54 21.20
N ILE A 41 -5.11 -12.79 21.57
CA ILE A 41 -4.87 -13.23 22.95
C ILE A 41 -3.39 -13.63 23.04
N PRO A 42 -2.48 -12.73 23.47
CA PRO A 42 -1.03 -12.96 23.39
C PRO A 42 -0.55 -14.27 24.02
N SER A 43 -1.17 -14.68 25.13
CA SER A 43 -0.82 -15.92 25.82
C SER A 43 -1.11 -17.19 25.01
N ASN A 44 -1.99 -17.13 23.99
CA ASN A 44 -2.24 -18.28 23.10
C ASN A 44 -1.05 -18.58 22.20
N LEU A 45 -0.34 -17.55 21.73
CA LEU A 45 0.84 -17.74 20.88
C LEU A 45 1.97 -18.43 21.65
N GLY A 46 2.25 -17.96 22.87
CA GLY A 46 3.24 -18.60 23.73
C GLY A 46 2.89 -20.05 24.06
N ARG A 47 1.59 -20.38 24.22
CA ARG A 47 1.12 -21.77 24.39
C ARG A 47 1.28 -22.60 23.13
N LEU A 48 0.92 -22.07 21.96
CA LEU A 48 1.07 -22.74 20.67
C LEU A 48 2.53 -23.13 20.41
N ILE A 49 3.47 -22.20 20.65
CA ILE A 49 4.90 -22.47 20.50
C ILE A 49 5.37 -23.47 21.57
N GLY A 50 4.89 -23.33 22.82
CA GLY A 50 5.30 -24.18 23.93
C GLY A 50 4.91 -25.65 23.82
N VAL A 51 3.90 -26.01 23.01
CA VAL A 51 3.52 -27.40 22.74
C VAL A 51 4.11 -27.96 21.45
N ALA A 52 4.74 -27.11 20.61
CA ALA A 52 5.38 -27.57 19.39
C ALA A 52 6.63 -28.39 19.73
N THR A 53 6.92 -29.41 18.93
CA THR A 53 8.13 -30.23 19.02
C THR A 53 9.12 -29.93 17.90
N ARG A 54 8.69 -29.14 16.90
CA ARG A 54 9.49 -28.77 15.74
C ARG A 54 8.97 -27.48 15.13
N LEU A 55 9.88 -26.70 14.57
CA LEU A 55 9.58 -25.53 13.77
C LEU A 55 10.31 -25.58 12.43
N GLU A 56 9.75 -24.93 11.44
CA GLU A 56 10.36 -24.72 10.12
C GLU A 56 10.14 -23.27 9.69
N VAL A 57 11.15 -22.63 9.11
CA VAL A 57 11.08 -21.27 8.59
C VAL A 57 11.19 -21.31 7.08
N TYR A 58 10.28 -20.59 6.43
CA TYR A 58 10.16 -20.50 4.99
C TYR A 58 10.37 -19.06 4.56
N ALA A 59 11.16 -18.89 3.49
CA ALA A 59 11.35 -17.61 2.82
C ALA A 59 10.13 -17.23 1.96
N ASP A 60 10.15 -15.97 1.57
CA ASP A 60 9.21 -15.21 0.76
C ASP A 60 8.48 -16.02 -0.33
N THR A 61 7.19 -15.74 -0.48
CA THR A 61 6.34 -16.22 -1.57
C THR A 61 6.45 -15.41 -2.83
N ASP A 62 7.06 -14.22 -2.78
CA ASP A 62 7.10 -13.28 -3.90
C ASP A 62 8.38 -13.39 -4.72
N LYS A 63 9.36 -14.18 -4.26
CA LYS A 63 10.62 -14.42 -4.98
C LYS A 63 10.98 -15.90 -5.07
N PRO A 64 11.43 -16.39 -6.24
CA PRO A 64 11.90 -17.75 -6.38
C PRO A 64 13.23 -17.96 -5.62
N PRO A 65 13.46 -19.16 -5.04
CA PRO A 65 12.53 -20.28 -4.95
C PRO A 65 11.43 -20.03 -3.90
N TYR A 66 10.18 -20.01 -4.37
CA TYR A 66 9.01 -19.74 -3.53
C TYR A 66 8.88 -20.81 -2.44
N ASN A 67 8.54 -20.39 -1.23
CA ASN A 67 8.35 -21.31 -0.10
C ASN A 67 9.58 -22.20 0.15
N ALA A 68 10.79 -21.70 -0.10
CA ALA A 68 11.99 -22.42 0.24
C ALA A 68 12.15 -22.48 1.76
N ARG A 69 12.33 -23.69 2.30
CA ARG A 69 12.64 -23.88 3.71
C ARG A 69 14.07 -23.43 3.97
N ILE A 70 14.23 -22.33 4.70
CA ILE A 70 15.52 -21.72 5.02
C ILE A 70 16.07 -22.15 6.39
N TYR A 71 15.21 -22.69 7.25
CA TYR A 71 15.62 -23.22 8.55
C TYR A 71 14.64 -24.28 9.05
N ALA A 72 15.13 -25.24 9.83
CA ALA A 72 14.31 -26.22 10.53
C ALA A 72 14.99 -26.61 11.83
N SER A 73 14.21 -26.80 12.89
CA SER A 73 14.74 -27.30 14.15
C SER A 73 13.69 -28.06 14.94
N ALA A 74 14.12 -29.13 15.61
CA ALA A 74 13.36 -29.86 16.63
C ALA A 74 13.95 -29.64 18.04
N SER A 75 14.87 -28.69 18.20
CA SER A 75 15.49 -28.37 19.49
C SER A 75 14.51 -27.62 20.38
N GLN A 76 14.32 -28.10 21.61
CA GLN A 76 13.52 -27.38 22.61
C GLN A 76 14.06 -25.98 22.88
N ARG A 77 15.39 -25.83 22.87
CA ARG A 77 16.03 -24.53 23.03
C ARG A 77 15.59 -23.53 21.96
N ASP A 78 15.47 -23.96 20.70
CA ASP A 78 15.09 -23.05 19.61
C ASP A 78 13.62 -22.61 19.73
N LEU A 79 12.76 -23.51 20.20
CA LEU A 79 11.35 -23.24 20.49
C LEU A 79 11.19 -22.28 21.68
N ASP A 80 11.95 -22.49 22.76
CA ASP A 80 11.92 -21.62 23.95
C ASP A 80 12.46 -20.22 23.62
N GLU A 81 13.56 -20.13 22.87
CA GLU A 81 14.12 -18.85 22.39
C GLU A 81 13.14 -18.15 21.43
N LEU A 82 12.46 -18.90 20.54
CA LEU A 82 11.45 -18.33 19.65
C LEU A 82 10.26 -17.78 20.45
N ARG A 83 9.79 -18.54 21.45
CA ARG A 83 8.70 -18.13 22.34
C ARG A 83 9.03 -16.85 23.08
N ALA A 84 10.26 -16.71 23.56
CA ALA A 84 10.73 -15.50 24.22
C ALA A 84 10.79 -14.31 23.24
N ALA A 85 11.23 -14.55 22.01
CA ALA A 85 11.36 -13.53 20.98
C ALA A 85 10.02 -13.07 20.37
N LEU A 86 9.02 -13.94 20.31
CA LEU A 86 7.68 -13.66 19.78
C LEU A 86 6.69 -13.28 20.89
N THR A 87 6.99 -12.20 21.61
CA THR A 87 6.02 -11.56 22.49
C THR A 87 5.23 -10.54 21.68
N VAL A 88 3.89 -10.64 21.70
CA VAL A 88 3.00 -9.73 20.96
C VAL A 88 2.07 -8.98 21.91
N GLU A 89 1.56 -7.84 21.46
CA GLU A 89 0.53 -7.08 22.17
C GLU A 89 -0.85 -7.29 21.55
N ARG A 90 -1.90 -7.08 22.36
CA ARG A 90 -3.25 -6.98 21.83
C ARG A 90 -3.42 -5.60 21.17
N PRO A 91 -3.76 -5.53 19.86
CA PRO A 91 -3.95 -4.25 19.22
C PRO A 91 -5.22 -3.56 19.78
N ARG A 92 -5.20 -2.23 19.83
CA ARG A 92 -6.35 -1.42 20.30
C ARG A 92 -7.55 -1.49 19.34
N GLU A 93 -7.28 -1.77 18.08
CA GLU A 93 -8.22 -1.86 16.98
C GLU A 93 -7.85 -3.05 16.09
N PHE A 94 -8.77 -3.52 15.25
CA PHE A 94 -8.46 -4.56 14.28
C PHE A 94 -7.46 -4.03 13.25
N ARG A 95 -6.42 -4.82 12.95
CA ARG A 95 -5.36 -4.48 11.99
C ARG A 95 -5.17 -5.61 11.00
N HIS A 96 -4.93 -5.27 9.74
CA HIS A 96 -4.65 -6.25 8.71
C HIS A 96 -3.80 -5.63 7.60
N CYS A 97 -2.56 -6.10 7.44
CA CYS A 97 -1.75 -5.87 6.26
C CYS A 97 -2.32 -6.66 5.07
N MET A 98 -2.32 -6.07 3.88
CA MET A 98 -2.68 -6.80 2.65
C MET A 98 -1.54 -7.69 2.12
N CYS A 99 -0.40 -7.71 2.81
CA CYS A 99 0.73 -8.57 2.53
C CYS A 99 0.56 -9.94 3.19
N ASP A 100 1.18 -10.98 2.62
CA ASP A 100 1.17 -12.33 3.18
C ASP A 100 2.09 -12.46 4.40
N GLY A 101 3.16 -11.65 4.42
CA GLY A 101 4.19 -11.62 5.46
C GLY A 101 5.35 -12.57 5.18
N ASP A 102 6.55 -12.18 5.58
CA ASP A 102 7.80 -12.90 5.36
C ASP A 102 8.79 -12.60 6.52
N PRO A 103 9.47 -13.61 7.09
CA PRO A 103 9.34 -15.04 6.85
C PRO A 103 8.12 -15.66 7.52
N ARG A 104 7.82 -16.90 7.12
CA ARG A 104 6.76 -17.72 7.72
C ARG A 104 7.36 -18.84 8.56
N ILE A 105 6.85 -18.98 9.77
CA ILE A 105 7.27 -20.00 10.74
C ILE A 105 6.12 -20.99 10.89
N ARG A 106 6.37 -22.24 10.53
CA ARG A 106 5.42 -23.35 10.72
C ARG A 106 5.79 -24.13 11.97
N LEU A 107 4.81 -24.37 12.82
CA LEU A 107 4.95 -25.14 14.06
C LEU A 107 4.32 -26.52 13.90
N TYR A 108 4.94 -27.53 14.49
CA TYR A 108 4.50 -28.93 14.40
C TYR A 108 4.52 -29.61 15.78
N LEU A 109 3.57 -30.52 16.00
CA LEU A 109 3.58 -31.52 17.06
C LEU A 109 3.77 -32.90 16.42
N GLY A 110 5.00 -33.41 16.46
CA GLY A 110 5.41 -34.56 15.65
C GLY A 110 5.19 -34.26 14.15
N PRO A 111 4.43 -35.09 13.42
CA PRO A 111 4.09 -34.84 12.01
C PRO A 111 2.90 -33.89 11.81
N VAL A 112 2.19 -33.52 12.87
CA VAL A 112 0.94 -32.74 12.78
C VAL A 112 1.25 -31.24 12.75
N PRO A 113 0.80 -30.48 11.74
CA PRO A 113 0.93 -29.03 11.72
C PRO A 113 0.05 -28.41 12.80
N LEU A 114 0.62 -27.54 13.64
CA LEU A 114 -0.09 -26.81 14.67
C LEU A 114 -0.59 -25.45 14.18
N GLY A 115 0.20 -24.77 13.36
CA GLY A 115 -0.14 -23.44 12.85
C GLY A 115 1.02 -22.78 12.12
N GLU A 116 0.72 -21.65 11.50
CA GLU A 116 1.68 -20.80 10.80
C GLU A 116 1.67 -19.39 11.38
N ILE A 117 2.85 -18.82 11.52
CA ILE A 117 3.11 -17.47 12.01
C ILE A 117 3.80 -16.74 10.86
N SER A 118 3.25 -15.63 10.37
CA SER A 118 3.93 -14.77 9.38
C SER A 118 4.26 -13.40 9.94
N ILE A 119 5.43 -12.89 9.56
CA ILE A 119 5.95 -11.61 10.04
C ILE A 119 5.55 -10.50 9.04
N GLN A 120 4.82 -9.51 9.52
CA GLN A 120 4.28 -8.41 8.71
C GLN A 120 5.20 -7.20 8.87
N HIS A 121 5.97 -6.89 7.83
CA HIS A 121 6.92 -5.76 7.79
C HIS A 121 7.90 -5.68 8.97
N GLY A 122 8.18 -6.82 9.63
CA GLY A 122 9.00 -6.86 10.83
C GLY A 122 8.39 -6.18 12.07
N LEU A 123 7.12 -5.79 12.03
CA LEU A 123 6.46 -5.01 13.10
C LEU A 123 5.24 -5.70 13.70
N ASP A 124 4.58 -6.57 12.95
CA ASP A 124 3.42 -7.30 13.43
C ASP A 124 3.54 -8.79 13.10
N VAL A 125 2.75 -9.60 13.80
CA VAL A 125 2.65 -11.05 13.63
C VAL A 125 1.22 -11.42 13.26
N ARG A 126 1.09 -12.24 12.23
CA ARG A 126 -0.16 -12.89 11.87
C ARG A 126 -0.09 -14.37 12.25
N CYS A 127 -1.13 -14.88 12.91
CA CYS A 127 -1.28 -16.30 13.18
C CYS A 127 -2.74 -16.70 12.97
N GLN A 128 -3.08 -17.06 11.72
CA GLN A 128 -4.46 -17.34 11.30
C GLN A 128 -5.13 -18.48 12.08
N THR A 129 -4.33 -19.38 12.65
CA THR A 129 -4.83 -20.45 13.52
C THR A 129 -5.37 -19.92 14.85
N LEU A 130 -4.82 -18.81 15.35
CA LEU A 130 -5.18 -18.26 16.66
C LEU A 130 -6.10 -17.05 16.55
N TRP A 131 -5.88 -16.18 15.55
CA TRP A 131 -6.63 -14.93 15.40
C TRP A 131 -6.61 -14.37 13.96
N LEU A 132 -7.50 -13.43 13.68
CA LEU A 132 -7.61 -12.76 12.37
C LEU A 132 -6.85 -11.43 12.25
N SER A 133 -6.66 -10.70 13.36
CA SER A 133 -5.96 -9.40 13.36
C SER A 133 -4.45 -9.59 13.40
N ASP A 134 -3.71 -8.66 12.80
CA ASP A 134 -2.26 -8.59 13.01
C ASP A 134 -1.96 -8.11 14.44
N ALA A 135 -0.99 -8.75 15.07
CA ALA A 135 -0.60 -8.53 16.46
C ALA A 135 0.74 -7.79 16.54
N PRO A 136 0.82 -6.59 17.13
CA PRO A 136 2.06 -5.82 17.20
C PRO A 136 3.18 -6.55 17.95
N LEU A 137 4.41 -6.45 17.41
CA LEU A 137 5.65 -6.83 18.08
C LEU A 137 6.25 -5.59 18.76
N PRO A 138 6.15 -5.44 20.09
CA PRO A 138 6.69 -4.29 20.80
C PRO A 138 8.22 -4.21 20.74
N ASP A 139 8.90 -5.36 20.64
CA ASP A 139 10.35 -5.43 20.49
C ASP A 139 10.76 -6.38 19.35
N PRO A 140 10.75 -5.91 18.09
CA PRO A 140 11.10 -6.75 16.95
C PRO A 140 12.59 -7.16 16.94
N GLU A 141 13.45 -6.49 17.72
CA GLU A 141 14.87 -6.82 17.81
C GLU A 141 15.11 -8.21 18.37
N LEU A 142 14.30 -8.66 19.34
CA LEU A 142 14.41 -10.02 19.89
C LEU A 142 14.19 -11.08 18.81
N LEU A 143 13.20 -10.87 17.94
CA LEU A 143 12.93 -11.76 16.82
C LEU A 143 14.04 -11.72 15.78
N PHE A 144 14.57 -10.55 15.45
CA PHE A 144 15.68 -10.45 14.50
C PHE A 144 16.95 -11.12 15.04
N ARG A 145 17.26 -10.99 16.33
CA ARG A 145 18.38 -11.73 16.96
C ARG A 145 18.18 -13.23 16.89
N TRP A 146 16.95 -13.70 17.08
CA TRP A 146 16.62 -15.13 16.93
C TRP A 146 16.90 -15.61 15.50
N PHE A 147 16.52 -14.84 14.49
CA PHE A 147 16.82 -15.14 13.08
C PHE A 147 18.33 -15.09 12.78
N ASP A 148 19.03 -14.03 13.22
CA ASP A 148 20.45 -13.82 12.97
C ASP A 148 21.31 -14.93 13.58
N ALA A 149 20.99 -15.37 14.81
CA ALA A 149 21.67 -16.47 15.50
C ALA A 149 21.59 -17.80 14.73
N ARG A 150 20.65 -17.90 13.77
CA ARG A 150 20.42 -19.07 12.91
C ARG A 150 20.85 -18.82 11.45
N GLY A 151 21.57 -17.72 11.20
CA GLY A 151 22.07 -17.34 9.88
C GLY A 151 21.04 -16.70 8.96
N MET A 152 19.81 -16.49 9.42
CA MET A 152 18.72 -15.89 8.63
C MET A 152 18.76 -14.37 8.72
N THR A 153 19.72 -13.72 8.04
CA THR A 153 19.92 -12.26 8.15
C THR A 153 19.00 -11.40 7.26
N ALA A 154 18.26 -12.01 6.33
CA ALA A 154 17.42 -11.29 5.38
C ALA A 154 16.28 -10.47 6.06
N PRO A 155 15.51 -11.01 7.02
CA PRO A 155 14.40 -10.28 7.63
C PRO A 155 14.80 -8.94 8.25
N ARG A 156 15.96 -8.91 8.95
CA ARG A 156 16.50 -7.66 9.52
C ARG A 156 16.88 -6.67 8.43
N LYS A 157 17.55 -7.13 7.37
CA LYS A 157 17.99 -6.26 6.25
C LYS A 157 16.79 -5.63 5.55
N ASP A 158 15.74 -6.42 5.32
CA ASP A 158 14.50 -5.95 4.70
C ASP A 158 13.80 -4.94 5.61
N PHE A 159 13.67 -5.22 6.91
CA PHE A 159 13.12 -4.27 7.88
C PHE A 159 13.87 -2.92 7.88
N VAL A 160 15.21 -2.94 7.95
CA VAL A 160 16.02 -1.71 7.93
C VAL A 160 15.84 -0.94 6.62
N ARG A 161 15.83 -1.65 5.49
CA ARG A 161 15.60 -1.04 4.17
C ARG A 161 14.22 -0.38 4.11
N ASP A 162 13.19 -1.07 4.58
CA ASP A 162 11.81 -0.58 4.52
C ASP A 162 11.64 0.65 5.41
N ARG A 163 12.24 0.68 6.60
CA ARG A 163 12.28 1.87 7.47
C ARG A 163 12.97 3.07 6.83
N GLU A 164 14.09 2.85 6.12
CA GLU A 164 14.76 3.92 5.40
C GLU A 164 13.95 4.39 4.18
N ASN A 165 13.27 3.47 3.49
CA ASN A 165 12.36 3.79 2.41
C ASN A 165 11.16 4.61 2.92
N ASP A 166 10.56 4.24 4.05
CA ASP A 166 9.48 4.99 4.70
C ASP A 166 9.93 6.41 5.06
N ARG A 167 11.15 6.55 5.61
CA ARG A 167 11.72 7.86 5.95
C ARG A 167 11.89 8.73 4.71
N LYS A 168 12.47 8.16 3.64
CA LYS A 168 12.61 8.85 2.34
C LYS A 168 11.26 9.20 1.76
N TRP A 169 10.30 8.28 1.82
CA TRP A 169 8.96 8.47 1.30
C TRP A 169 8.23 9.60 2.02
N LYS A 170 8.30 9.63 3.36
CA LYS A 170 7.71 10.70 4.19
C LYS A 170 8.34 12.05 3.85
N LEU A 171 9.67 12.14 3.81
CA LEU A 171 10.37 13.37 3.45
C LEU A 171 9.99 13.84 2.03
N ASN A 172 9.95 12.92 1.07
CA ASN A 172 9.59 13.28 -0.29
C ASN A 172 8.11 13.71 -0.41
N ARG A 173 7.20 13.11 0.38
CA ARG A 173 5.81 13.55 0.47
C ARG A 173 5.71 14.96 1.04
N GLU A 174 6.43 15.25 2.12
CA GLU A 174 6.49 16.59 2.72
C GLU A 174 7.04 17.62 1.73
N ASN A 175 8.13 17.30 1.03
CA ASN A 175 8.70 18.17 -0.02
C ASN A 175 7.71 18.41 -1.17
N TRP A 176 6.97 17.37 -1.59
CA TRP A 176 5.98 17.50 -2.66
C TRP A 176 4.80 18.39 -2.24
N ILE A 177 4.33 18.27 -1.00
CA ILE A 177 3.27 19.15 -0.45
C ILE A 177 3.80 20.59 -0.35
N ALA A 178 5.04 20.79 0.11
CA ALA A 178 5.63 22.12 0.23
C ALA A 178 5.80 22.84 -1.12
N ALA A 179 6.04 22.07 -2.19
CA ALA A 179 6.15 22.54 -3.56
C ALA A 179 4.79 22.87 -4.22
N ALA A 180 3.67 22.48 -3.61
CA ALA A 180 2.35 22.85 -4.11
C ALA A 180 2.16 24.38 -4.10
N PRO A 181 1.40 24.94 -5.05
CA PRO A 181 0.92 26.32 -4.96
C PRO A 181 0.34 26.60 -3.57
N MET A 182 0.58 27.78 -3.01
CA MET A 182 0.26 28.08 -1.61
C MET A 182 -1.20 27.78 -1.24
N ALA A 183 -2.15 28.12 -2.13
CA ALA A 183 -3.57 27.85 -1.93
C ALA A 183 -3.94 26.36 -1.92
N LEU A 184 -3.06 25.50 -2.45
CA LEU A 184 -3.25 24.04 -2.50
C LEU A 184 -2.50 23.30 -1.38
N ARG A 185 -1.68 23.96 -0.55
CA ARG A 185 -0.94 23.27 0.53
C ARG A 185 -1.82 22.51 1.54
N PRO A 186 -3.07 22.92 1.84
CA PRO A 186 -4.01 22.11 2.64
C PRO A 186 -4.48 20.80 1.96
N ILE A 187 -3.89 20.42 0.81
CA ILE A 187 -4.16 19.17 0.11
C ILE A 187 -3.93 17.95 0.99
N ASP A 188 -3.07 18.04 2.01
CA ASP A 188 -2.78 16.95 2.95
C ASP A 188 -4.04 16.35 3.58
N ARG A 189 -5.07 17.16 3.82
CA ARG A 189 -6.40 16.73 4.32
C ARG A 189 -7.24 15.99 3.29
N LEU A 190 -6.96 16.22 2.01
CA LEU A 190 -7.62 15.60 0.86
C LEU A 190 -6.87 14.34 0.39
N LEU A 191 -5.57 14.26 0.67
CA LEU A 191 -4.73 13.10 0.36
C LEU A 191 -5.13 11.89 1.23
N GLY A 192 -5.98 11.03 0.68
CA GLY A 192 -6.51 9.84 1.37
C GLY A 192 -7.99 9.62 1.10
N GLN A 193 -8.68 10.63 0.55
CA GLN A 193 -10.00 10.46 -0.03
C GLN A 193 -9.83 9.88 -1.44
N SER A 194 -10.54 8.80 -1.75
CA SER A 194 -10.34 8.01 -2.98
C SER A 194 -10.52 8.82 -4.27
N GLU A 195 -11.16 9.97 -4.17
CA GLU A 195 -11.18 11.02 -5.18
C GLU A 195 -11.05 12.34 -4.43
N ALA A 196 -9.84 12.91 -4.36
CA ALA A 196 -9.73 14.29 -3.94
C ALA A 196 -10.65 15.10 -4.86
N ASP A 197 -11.64 15.79 -4.28
CA ASP A 197 -12.57 16.59 -5.06
C ASP A 197 -11.79 17.68 -5.79
N MET A 198 -11.46 17.41 -7.06
CA MET A 198 -10.66 18.30 -7.90
C MET A 198 -11.35 19.66 -8.04
N SER A 199 -12.68 19.71 -7.92
CA SER A 199 -13.42 20.97 -7.96
C SER A 199 -13.06 21.88 -6.79
N ALA A 200 -12.79 21.31 -5.60
CA ALA A 200 -12.36 22.06 -4.42
C ALA A 200 -10.96 22.67 -4.57
N LEU A 201 -10.15 22.21 -5.54
CA LEU A 201 -8.80 22.73 -5.80
C LEU A 201 -8.79 23.84 -6.86
N ARG A 202 -9.75 23.84 -7.80
CA ARG A 202 -9.78 24.77 -8.94
C ARG A 202 -9.93 26.22 -8.51
N GLY A 203 -10.92 26.50 -7.66
CA GLY A 203 -11.23 27.85 -7.16
C GLY A 203 -10.04 28.49 -6.46
N PRO A 204 -9.51 27.88 -5.37
CA PRO A 204 -8.36 28.42 -4.65
C PRO A 204 -7.10 28.58 -5.51
N LEU A 205 -6.85 27.65 -6.44
CA LEU A 205 -5.75 27.79 -7.38
C LEU A 205 -5.95 28.99 -8.31
N ALA A 206 -7.15 29.19 -8.83
CA ALA A 206 -7.44 30.27 -9.75
C ALA A 206 -7.45 31.65 -9.08
N GLU A 207 -7.93 31.73 -7.84
CA GLU A 207 -7.91 32.95 -7.04
C GLU A 207 -6.48 33.37 -6.66
N SER A 208 -5.64 32.39 -6.29
CA SER A 208 -4.25 32.68 -5.88
C SER A 208 -3.28 32.89 -7.05
N LEU A 209 -3.56 32.30 -8.20
CA LEU A 209 -2.81 32.48 -9.45
C LEU A 209 -3.78 32.83 -10.58
N PRO A 210 -4.19 34.11 -10.69
CA PRO A 210 -5.17 34.55 -11.70
C PRO A 210 -4.67 34.37 -13.13
N ASP A 211 -3.38 34.60 -13.38
CA ASP A 211 -2.78 34.38 -14.69
C ASP A 211 -2.72 32.88 -15.00
N ARG A 212 -3.23 32.51 -16.18
CA ARG A 212 -3.32 31.12 -16.62
C ARG A 212 -1.94 30.49 -16.81
N ASP A 213 -1.00 31.21 -17.39
CA ASP A 213 0.30 30.66 -17.74
C ASP A 213 1.16 30.51 -16.48
N GLU A 214 1.12 31.47 -15.56
CA GLU A 214 1.73 31.36 -14.23
C GLU A 214 1.19 30.14 -13.46
N ARG A 215 -0.12 29.91 -13.54
CA ARG A 215 -0.77 28.76 -12.92
C ARG A 215 -0.30 27.43 -13.52
N ILE A 216 -0.25 27.32 -14.85
CA ILE A 216 0.28 26.14 -15.54
C ILE A 216 1.75 25.90 -15.14
N LEU A 217 2.56 26.95 -15.10
CA LEU A 217 3.97 26.87 -14.71
C LEU A 217 4.15 26.46 -13.25
N ALA A 218 3.29 26.94 -12.35
CA ALA A 218 3.28 26.50 -10.95
C ALA A 218 2.91 25.02 -10.83
N LEU A 219 1.91 24.56 -11.59
CA LEU A 219 1.52 23.15 -11.63
C LEU A 219 2.61 22.25 -12.25
N PHE A 220 3.31 22.70 -13.30
CA PHE A 220 4.48 21.99 -13.80
C PHE A 220 5.58 21.90 -12.74
N GLY A 221 5.87 23.00 -12.03
CA GLY A 221 6.83 22.99 -10.93
C GLY A 221 6.45 21.99 -9.83
N TRP A 222 5.17 21.97 -9.44
CA TRP A 222 4.65 21.04 -8.44
C TRP A 222 4.73 19.59 -8.92
N PHE A 223 4.25 19.29 -10.13
CA PHE A 223 4.29 17.94 -10.69
C PHE A 223 5.72 17.44 -10.88
N GLY A 224 6.65 18.32 -11.25
CA GLY A 224 8.08 18.00 -11.37
C GLY A 224 8.83 17.91 -10.03
N SER A 225 8.22 18.33 -8.93
CA SER A 225 8.76 18.12 -7.57
C SER A 225 8.41 16.73 -7.00
N SER A 226 7.71 15.92 -7.79
CA SER A 226 7.38 14.54 -7.47
C SER A 226 8.63 13.63 -7.40
N PHE A 227 8.50 12.52 -6.69
CA PHE A 227 9.56 11.53 -6.51
C PHE A 227 9.14 10.15 -7.00
N GLY A 228 10.14 9.28 -7.19
CA GLY A 228 9.94 7.94 -7.74
C GLY A 228 10.10 7.90 -9.25
N SER A 229 9.76 6.75 -9.84
CA SER A 229 9.79 6.57 -11.28
C SER A 229 8.61 7.30 -11.93
N TRP A 230 8.74 7.66 -13.21
CA TRP A 230 7.62 8.23 -13.98
C TRP A 230 6.52 7.20 -14.27
N GLN A 231 6.81 5.91 -14.11
CA GLN A 231 5.86 4.81 -14.36
C GLN A 231 5.14 4.33 -13.10
N SER A 232 5.78 4.44 -11.95
CA SER A 232 5.26 4.00 -10.66
C SER A 232 5.54 5.07 -9.62
N TYR A 233 4.47 5.77 -9.26
CA TYR A 233 4.49 6.83 -8.27
C TYR A 233 3.21 6.77 -7.41
N PRO A 234 3.26 7.28 -6.16
CA PRO A 234 2.08 7.33 -5.29
C PRO A 234 0.90 8.05 -5.96
N ALA A 235 -0.30 7.47 -5.86
CA ALA A 235 -1.50 7.96 -6.54
C ALA A 235 -1.80 9.44 -6.27
N TYR A 236 -1.49 9.96 -5.08
CA TYR A 236 -1.70 11.38 -4.77
C TYR A 236 -0.89 12.34 -5.66
N GLN A 237 0.24 11.92 -6.22
CA GLN A 237 1.02 12.79 -7.11
C GLN A 237 0.28 13.04 -8.44
N SER A 238 -0.72 12.21 -8.77
CA SER A 238 -1.57 12.39 -9.95
C SER A 238 -2.44 13.65 -9.86
N THR A 239 -2.65 14.23 -8.67
CA THR A 239 -3.44 15.46 -8.50
C THR A 239 -2.89 16.60 -9.34
N ALA A 240 -1.56 16.81 -9.36
CA ALA A 240 -0.96 17.87 -10.15
C ALA A 240 -1.12 17.62 -11.66
N SER A 241 -0.95 16.38 -12.12
CA SER A 241 -1.21 16.03 -13.52
C SER A 241 -2.68 16.16 -13.90
N ALA A 242 -3.61 15.80 -13.01
CA ALA A 242 -5.04 15.93 -13.27
C ALA A 242 -5.44 17.40 -13.46
N LEU A 243 -4.93 18.32 -12.61
CA LEU A 243 -5.12 19.76 -12.81
C LEU A 243 -4.50 20.27 -14.12
N LEU A 244 -3.31 19.77 -14.51
CA LEU A 244 -2.68 20.13 -15.77
C LEU A 244 -3.50 19.65 -16.99
N MET A 245 -4.10 18.47 -16.90
CA MET A 245 -4.88 17.87 -18.00
C MET A 245 -6.17 18.64 -18.31
N GLU A 246 -6.66 19.50 -17.40
CA GLU A 246 -7.81 20.37 -17.64
C GLU A 246 -7.51 21.51 -18.64
N TYR A 247 -6.24 21.85 -18.85
CA TYR A 247 -5.85 22.88 -19.81
C TYR A 247 -5.76 22.32 -21.23
N PRO A 248 -6.15 23.09 -22.27
CA PRO A 248 -5.86 22.72 -23.65
C PRO A 248 -4.34 22.66 -23.88
N ILE A 249 -3.90 21.75 -24.74
CA ILE A 249 -2.47 21.55 -25.04
C ILE A 249 -1.80 22.83 -25.54
N GLU A 250 -2.52 23.67 -26.29
CA GLU A 250 -2.03 24.94 -26.80
C GLU A 250 -1.67 25.88 -25.64
N ALA A 251 -2.45 25.88 -24.56
CA ALA A 251 -2.15 26.66 -23.37
C ALA A 251 -0.94 26.09 -22.62
N LEU A 252 -0.88 24.76 -22.47
CA LEU A 252 0.26 24.08 -21.84
C LEU A 252 1.57 24.34 -22.59
N ALA A 253 1.54 24.21 -23.92
CA ALA A 253 2.67 24.45 -24.81
C ALA A 253 3.07 25.93 -24.78
N SER A 254 2.11 26.84 -24.91
CA SER A 254 2.37 28.28 -24.90
C SER A 254 3.02 28.74 -23.60
N ALA A 255 2.47 28.35 -22.44
CA ALA A 255 3.05 28.67 -21.13
C ALA A 255 4.48 28.14 -21.01
N ALA A 256 4.73 26.91 -21.50
CA ALA A 256 6.03 26.28 -21.41
C ALA A 256 7.08 26.84 -22.39
N GLU A 257 6.66 27.43 -23.51
CA GLU A 257 7.55 27.97 -24.55
C GLU A 257 7.85 29.46 -24.40
N LYS A 258 6.99 30.22 -23.70
CA LYS A 258 7.16 31.67 -23.47
C LYS A 258 8.41 32.04 -22.70
N GLN A 259 8.95 31.12 -21.89
CA GLN A 259 10.08 31.39 -21.03
C GLN A 259 10.98 30.17 -20.85
N ASP A 260 12.16 30.40 -20.27
CA ASP A 260 13.01 29.34 -19.80
C ASP A 260 12.40 28.70 -18.54
N LEU A 261 12.19 27.39 -18.63
CA LEU A 261 11.64 26.63 -17.53
C LEU A 261 12.72 26.39 -16.47
N THR A 262 12.32 26.51 -15.20
CA THR A 262 13.12 25.99 -14.10
C THR A 262 13.30 24.47 -14.23
N LYS A 263 14.24 23.89 -13.48
CA LYS A 263 14.44 22.44 -13.46
C LYS A 263 13.16 21.67 -13.10
N ALA A 264 12.45 22.12 -12.06
CA ALA A 264 11.20 21.49 -11.63
C ALA A 264 10.10 21.62 -12.68
N GLN A 265 9.95 22.79 -13.32
CA GLN A 265 8.99 22.96 -14.41
C GLN A 265 9.32 22.09 -15.63
N THR A 266 10.61 21.98 -15.98
CA THR A 266 11.06 21.12 -17.08
C THR A 266 10.76 19.65 -16.78
N GLU A 267 11.03 19.19 -15.55
CA GLU A 267 10.70 17.85 -15.07
C GLU A 267 9.19 17.59 -15.16
N GLY A 268 8.36 18.51 -14.66
CA GLY A 268 6.90 18.36 -14.68
C GLY A 268 6.33 18.35 -16.10
N ALA A 269 6.81 19.22 -16.98
CA ALA A 269 6.40 19.23 -18.38
C ALA A 269 6.82 17.93 -19.09
N ALA A 270 8.06 17.49 -18.92
CA ALA A 270 8.55 16.25 -19.52
C ALA A 270 7.77 15.03 -19.01
N ARG A 271 7.48 14.98 -17.71
CA ARG A 271 6.69 13.91 -17.08
C ARG A 271 5.23 13.92 -17.54
N LEU A 272 4.60 15.10 -17.68
CA LEU A 272 3.21 15.20 -18.14
C LEU A 272 3.09 14.65 -19.55
N PHE A 273 3.84 15.23 -20.49
CA PHE A 273 3.70 14.91 -21.91
C PHE A 273 4.18 13.50 -22.29
N SER A 274 5.03 12.88 -21.47
CA SER A 274 5.45 11.48 -21.67
C SER A 274 4.67 10.47 -20.83
N GLY A 275 3.82 10.95 -19.92
CA GLY A 275 3.05 10.16 -18.98
C GLY A 275 1.96 9.31 -19.63
N HIS A 276 1.52 8.27 -18.94
CA HIS A 276 0.53 7.32 -19.44
C HIS A 276 -0.82 7.99 -19.73
N ALA A 277 -1.37 8.79 -18.80
CA ALA A 277 -2.65 9.48 -18.99
C ALA A 277 -2.65 10.38 -20.25
N PHE A 278 -1.61 11.21 -20.41
CA PHE A 278 -1.45 12.05 -21.60
C PHE A 278 -1.35 11.21 -22.89
N TYR A 279 -0.62 10.10 -22.85
CA TYR A 279 -0.52 9.20 -24.00
C TYR A 279 -1.88 8.53 -24.34
N MET A 280 -2.68 8.16 -23.34
CA MET A 280 -3.97 7.51 -23.60
C MET A 280 -5.01 8.49 -24.14
N GLU A 281 -5.05 9.71 -23.61
CA GLU A 281 -6.10 10.68 -23.92
C GLU A 281 -5.72 11.67 -25.03
N ARG A 282 -4.43 12.03 -25.12
CA ARG A 282 -3.95 13.22 -25.86
C ARG A 282 -2.69 12.94 -26.68
N ARG A 283 -2.43 11.69 -27.08
CA ARG A 283 -1.22 11.36 -27.87
C ARG A 283 -1.03 12.23 -29.12
N LYS A 284 -2.12 12.53 -29.84
CA LYS A 284 -2.05 13.31 -31.09
C LYS A 284 -1.64 14.76 -30.81
N ASP A 285 -2.00 15.28 -29.65
CA ASP A 285 -1.70 16.65 -29.20
C ASP A 285 -0.18 16.88 -29.03
N LEU A 286 0.63 15.81 -28.87
CA LEU A 286 2.10 15.93 -28.86
C LEU A 286 2.68 16.53 -30.14
N LEU A 287 1.96 16.43 -31.26
CA LEU A 287 2.36 17.04 -32.52
C LEU A 287 2.28 18.58 -32.49
N LEU A 288 1.52 19.14 -31.55
CA LEU A 288 1.37 20.58 -31.34
C LEU A 288 2.52 21.18 -30.54
N LEU A 289 3.38 20.35 -29.91
CA LEU A 289 4.61 20.82 -29.29
C LEU A 289 5.64 21.19 -30.36
N SER A 290 6.22 22.39 -30.27
CA SER A 290 7.26 22.80 -31.21
C SER A 290 8.43 21.79 -31.22
N PRO A 291 9.13 21.62 -32.36
CA PRO A 291 10.32 20.78 -32.41
C PRO A 291 11.38 21.19 -31.37
N LYS A 292 11.52 22.50 -31.12
CA LYS A 292 12.42 23.07 -30.10
C LYS A 292 12.05 22.56 -28.71
N MET A 293 10.76 22.61 -28.35
CA MET A 293 10.27 22.15 -27.06
C MET A 293 10.47 20.64 -26.87
N ARG A 294 10.08 19.82 -27.85
CA ARG A 294 10.30 18.36 -27.81
C ARG A 294 11.78 18.00 -27.62
N GLY A 295 12.67 18.67 -28.36
CA GLY A 295 14.12 18.51 -28.21
C GLY A 295 14.63 18.87 -26.82
N ARG A 296 14.14 19.96 -26.23
CA ARG A 296 14.49 20.38 -24.86
C ARG A 296 14.07 19.34 -23.82
N LEU A 297 12.83 18.87 -23.86
CA LEU A 297 12.30 17.88 -22.90
C LEU A 297 13.01 16.53 -23.05
N LEU A 298 13.27 16.08 -24.29
CA LEU A 298 14.03 14.87 -24.55
C LEU A 298 15.45 14.97 -23.99
N LYS A 299 16.17 16.06 -24.30
CA LYS A 299 17.53 16.30 -23.81
C LYS A 299 17.57 16.29 -22.27
N TYR A 300 16.60 16.93 -21.63
CA TYR A 300 16.48 16.93 -20.18
C TYR A 300 16.28 15.51 -19.62
N ALA A 301 15.33 14.74 -20.14
CA ALA A 301 15.07 13.39 -19.65
C ALA A 301 16.29 12.47 -19.79
N LEU A 302 16.99 12.53 -20.92
CA LEU A 302 18.21 11.76 -21.18
C LEU A 302 19.37 12.15 -20.23
N SER A 303 19.49 13.43 -19.86
CA SER A 303 20.57 13.88 -18.97
C SER A 303 20.39 13.45 -17.51
N THR A 304 19.20 12.98 -17.12
CA THR A 304 18.95 12.47 -15.76
C THR A 304 19.63 11.14 -15.46
N GLY A 305 20.02 10.38 -16.50
CA GLY A 305 20.56 9.03 -16.36
C GLY A 305 19.54 7.98 -15.90
N GLN A 306 18.26 8.34 -15.77
CA GLN A 306 17.20 7.43 -15.33
C GLN A 306 16.57 6.75 -16.55
N SER A 307 16.61 5.42 -16.56
CA SER A 307 16.20 4.61 -17.72
C SER A 307 14.71 4.75 -18.01
N ASP A 308 13.86 4.78 -16.99
CA ASP A 308 12.41 4.96 -17.11
C ASP A 308 12.06 6.31 -17.76
N LYS A 309 12.68 7.41 -17.30
CA LYS A 309 12.48 8.75 -17.87
C LYS A 309 12.93 8.81 -19.32
N SER A 310 14.11 8.24 -19.60
CA SER A 310 14.70 8.21 -20.93
C SER A 310 13.82 7.45 -21.92
N GLN A 311 13.30 6.28 -21.55
CA GLN A 311 12.43 5.47 -22.40
C GLN A 311 11.10 6.18 -22.69
N LEU A 312 10.44 6.73 -21.66
CA LEU A 312 9.19 7.47 -21.84
C LEU A 312 9.36 8.72 -22.69
N ALA A 313 10.43 9.48 -22.44
CA ALA A 313 10.75 10.68 -23.23
C ALA A 313 11.10 10.35 -24.68
N GLN A 314 11.86 9.28 -24.94
CA GLN A 314 12.13 8.83 -26.31
C GLN A 314 10.84 8.43 -27.04
N ARG A 315 9.94 7.72 -26.37
CA ARG A 315 8.63 7.35 -26.93
C ARG A 315 7.79 8.58 -27.27
N ALA A 316 7.79 9.60 -26.41
CA ALA A 316 6.94 10.78 -26.56
C ALA A 316 7.52 11.87 -27.48
N PHE A 317 8.83 12.10 -27.43
CA PHE A 317 9.50 13.23 -28.06
C PHE A 317 10.53 12.83 -29.13
N GLY A 318 10.87 11.54 -29.22
CA GLY A 318 11.76 11.03 -30.24
C GLY A 318 11.19 11.19 -31.66
N SER A 319 12.06 11.14 -32.66
CA SER A 319 11.63 11.19 -34.05
C SER A 319 10.71 10.00 -34.38
N PRO A 320 9.58 10.21 -35.08
CA PRO A 320 8.62 9.15 -35.40
C PRO A 320 9.23 7.94 -36.13
N ALA A 321 10.37 8.13 -36.80
CA ALA A 321 10.99 7.15 -37.69
C ALA A 321 11.66 5.94 -37.00
N LYS A 322 11.68 5.83 -35.66
CA LYS A 322 12.42 4.75 -34.96
C LYS A 322 11.74 4.15 -33.71
N VAL A 323 10.48 4.45 -33.42
CA VAL A 323 9.81 3.83 -32.26
C VAL A 323 9.20 2.50 -32.69
N THR A 324 10.01 1.44 -32.72
CA THR A 324 9.50 0.07 -32.70
C THR A 324 8.92 -0.15 -31.32
N LEU A 325 7.59 -0.09 -31.18
CA LEU A 325 6.95 -0.45 -29.91
C LEU A 325 7.25 -1.92 -29.65
N PRO A 326 7.74 -2.31 -28.46
CA PRO A 326 7.75 -3.71 -28.08
C PRO A 326 6.30 -4.18 -28.09
N VAL A 327 6.02 -5.22 -28.86
CA VAL A 327 4.75 -5.96 -28.78
C VAL A 327 4.69 -6.47 -27.34
N GLN A 328 3.78 -5.92 -26.54
CA GLN A 328 3.49 -6.47 -25.22
C GLN A 328 2.89 -7.86 -25.45
N GLN A 329 3.60 -8.88 -24.99
CA GLN A 329 3.09 -10.27 -24.89
C GLN A 329 2.20 -10.42 -23.68
#